data_AF-A0A815XHM0-F1
#
_entry.id   AF-A0A815XHM0-F1
#
_cell.length_a   1.000
_cell.length_b   1.000
_cell.length_c   1.000
_cell.angle_alpha   90.00
_cell.angle_beta   90.00
_cell.angle_gamma   90.00
#
_symmetry.space_group_name_H-M   'P 1'
#
loop_
_entity.id
_entity.type
_entity.pdbx_description
1 polymer ?
#
loop_
_entity_poly.entity_id
_entity_poly.type
_entity_poly.pdbx_seq_one_letter_code
_entity_poly.pdbx_strand_id
1 'polypeptide(L)'
;MAAETARQLLNQPIDYDVPGAGQHYCLYCSKYFIDEHNLQHHIKGKFHKRRVKDLKTEAYTLEEAERAAGKGQYRAPRPIDVPSDQNKLYQMDTDAVEDVISS
;
A
#
# COMPACT_ATOMS: atom_id res chain seq x y z
N MET A 1 8.74 12.96 -1.70
CA MET A 1 7.34 12.96 -2.17
C MET A 1 6.62 11.62 -1.94
N ALA A 2 6.99 10.52 -2.61
CA ALA A 2 6.21 9.25 -2.50
C ALA A 2 6.10 8.65 -1.08
N ALA A 3 7.15 8.80 -0.26
CA ALA A 3 7.12 8.35 1.13
C ALA A 3 6.22 9.21 2.04
N GLU A 4 6.05 10.50 1.70
CA GLU A 4 5.24 11.45 2.47
C GLU A 4 3.76 11.22 2.20
N THR A 5 3.39 10.97 0.94
CA THR A 5 2.02 10.60 0.56
C THR A 5 1.58 9.28 1.20
N ALA A 6 2.49 8.31 1.33
CA ALA A 6 2.19 7.04 2.00
C ALA A 6 1.89 7.24 3.49
N ARG A 7 2.63 8.12 4.17
CA ARG A 7 2.39 8.47 5.58
C ARG A 7 1.07 9.21 5.78
N GLN A 8 0.74 10.14 4.88
CA GLN A 8 -0.52 10.88 4.92
C GLN A 8 -1.74 9.97 4.74
N LEU A 9 -1.63 8.95 3.88
CA LEU A 9 -2.71 7.98 3.66
C LEU A 9 -2.87 6.97 4.80
N LEU A 10 -1.82 6.73 5.59
CA LEU A 10 -1.92 5.91 6.80
C LEU A 10 -2.49 6.73 7.97
N ASN A 11 -2.07 7.98 8.10
CA ASN A 11 -2.46 8.89 9.17
C ASN A 11 -3.51 9.89 8.67
N GLN A 12 -4.63 9.37 8.15
CA GLN A 12 -5.72 10.19 7.64
C GLN A 12 -6.53 10.81 8.79
N PRO A 13 -7.02 12.07 8.66
CA PRO A 13 -7.97 12.62 9.63
C PRO A 13 -9.21 11.72 9.76
N ILE A 14 -9.79 11.73 10.96
CA ILE A 14 -11.00 10.98 11.29
C ILE A 14 -12.12 11.43 10.36
N ASP A 15 -12.60 10.50 9.53
CA ASP A 15 -13.70 10.74 8.59
C ASP A 15 -14.81 9.72 8.84
N TYR A 16 -15.98 10.22 9.25
CA TYR A 16 -17.11 9.38 9.64
C TYR A 16 -17.92 8.81 8.46
N ASP A 17 -17.66 9.26 7.23
CA ASP A 17 -18.32 8.73 6.03
C ASP A 17 -17.73 7.38 5.60
N VAL A 18 -16.47 7.13 5.97
CA VAL A 18 -15.73 5.90 5.64
C VAL A 18 -15.69 4.90 6.80
N PRO A 19 -15.65 3.58 6.52
CA PRO A 19 -15.62 2.57 7.58
C PRO A 19 -14.31 2.66 8.39
N GLY A 20 -14.42 2.37 9.69
CA GLY A 20 -13.29 2.48 10.62
C GLY A 20 -12.74 3.91 10.78
N ALA A 21 -13.57 4.90 10.47
CA ALA A 21 -13.25 6.32 10.51
C ALA A 21 -11.97 6.73 9.75
N GLY A 22 -11.65 5.98 8.68
CA GLY A 22 -10.47 6.20 7.85
C GLY A 22 -9.15 5.70 8.44
N GLN A 23 -9.17 5.12 9.64
CA GLN A 23 -7.96 4.73 10.37
C GLN A 23 -7.39 3.39 9.88
N HIS A 24 -8.24 2.41 9.57
CA HIS A 24 -7.79 1.09 9.14
C HIS A 24 -7.74 0.96 7.62
N TYR A 25 -6.68 1.51 7.01
CA TYR A 25 -6.52 1.56 5.56
C TYR A 25 -5.39 0.66 5.02
N CYS A 26 -5.67 -0.06 3.93
CA CYS A 26 -4.67 -0.83 3.19
C CYS A 26 -4.21 -0.08 1.94
N LEU A 27 -2.95 0.39 1.92
CA LEU A 27 -2.36 1.11 0.78
C LEU A 27 -2.32 0.28 -0.53
N TYR A 28 -2.02 -1.02 -0.48
CA TYR A 28 -1.85 -1.85 -1.70
C TYR A 28 -3.17 -2.20 -2.38
N CYS A 29 -4.23 -2.35 -1.59
CA CYS A 29 -5.55 -2.72 -2.08
C CYS A 29 -6.53 -1.54 -2.15
N SER A 30 -6.15 -0.37 -1.62
CA SER A 30 -6.96 0.83 -1.56
C SER A 30 -8.34 0.57 -0.92
N LYS A 31 -8.34 -0.05 0.26
CA LYS A 31 -9.56 -0.46 0.98
C LYS A 31 -9.50 -0.04 2.44
N TYR A 32 -10.63 0.47 2.93
CA TYR A 32 -10.89 0.75 4.34
C TYR A 32 -11.51 -0.47 5.02
N PHE A 33 -11.15 -0.67 6.28
CA PHE A 33 -11.65 -1.73 7.14
C PHE A 33 -12.27 -1.12 8.40
N ILE A 34 -13.16 -1.86 9.05
CA ILE A 34 -13.88 -1.39 10.24
C ILE A 34 -12.98 -1.45 11.49
N ASP A 35 -12.17 -2.52 11.61
CA ASP A 35 -11.31 -2.79 12.76
C ASP A 35 -9.90 -3.21 12.31
N GLU A 36 -8.93 -3.08 13.23
CA GLU A 36 -7.57 -3.59 13.06
C GLU A 36 -7.55 -5.10 12.75
N HIS A 37 -8.35 -5.91 13.45
CA HIS A 37 -8.38 -7.36 13.25
C HIS A 37 -8.72 -7.74 11.80
N ASN A 38 -9.65 -7.01 11.19
CA ASN A 38 -10.06 -7.20 9.80
C ASN A 38 -8.93 -6.83 8.83
N LEU A 39 -8.18 -5.76 9.11
CA LEU A 39 -7.00 -5.36 8.35
C LEU A 39 -5.89 -6.42 8.44
N GLN A 40 -5.60 -6.94 9.64
CA GLN A 40 -4.60 -7.99 9.85
C GLN A 40 -4.96 -9.28 9.10
N HIS A 41 -6.22 -9.68 9.15
CA HIS A 41 -6.70 -10.84 8.41
C HIS A 41 -6.59 -10.62 6.89
N HIS A 42 -6.90 -9.41 6.41
CA HIS A 42 -6.76 -9.05 5.00
C HIS A 42 -5.30 -9.19 4.52
N ILE A 43 -4.32 -8.65 5.26
CA ILE A 43 -2.90 -8.68 4.89
C ILE A 43 -2.38 -10.13 4.77
N LYS A 44 -2.81 -11.01 5.68
CA LYS A 44 -2.43 -12.44 5.66
C LYS A 44 -3.09 -13.21 4.50
N GLY A 45 -4.17 -12.68 3.95
CA GLY A 45 -4.97 -13.28 2.89
C GLY A 45 -4.27 -13.42 1.54
N LYS A 46 -4.75 -14.37 0.72
CA LYS A 46 -4.19 -14.68 -0.60
C LYS A 46 -4.32 -13.53 -1.59
N PHE A 47 -5.44 -12.81 -1.56
CA PHE A 47 -5.70 -11.68 -2.46
C PHE A 47 -4.71 -10.55 -2.28
N HIS A 48 -4.42 -10.19 -1.01
CA HIS A 48 -3.44 -9.16 -0.68
C HIS A 48 -2.05 -9.57 -1.16
N LYS A 49 -1.61 -10.79 -0.84
CA LYS A 49 -0.31 -11.32 -1.27
C LYS A 49 -0.16 -11.36 -2.79
N ARG A 50 -1.25 -11.62 -3.53
CA ARG A 50 -1.24 -11.55 -5.00
C ARG A 50 -1.05 -10.11 -5.46
N ARG A 51 -1.81 -9.17 -4.91
CA ARG A 51 -1.68 -7.74 -5.24
C ARG A 51 -0.28 -7.20 -4.99
N VAL A 52 0.34 -7.57 -3.88
CA VAL A 52 1.73 -7.20 -3.55
C VAL A 52 2.72 -7.75 -4.58
N LYS A 53 2.49 -8.96 -5.11
CA LYS A 53 3.33 -9.52 -6.18
C LYS A 53 3.14 -8.76 -7.49
N ASP A 54 1.92 -8.41 -7.85
CA ASP A 54 1.62 -7.64 -9.07
C ASP A 54 2.28 -6.25 -9.03
N LEU A 55 2.37 -5.63 -7.85
CA LEU A 55 3.03 -4.33 -7.66
C LEU A 55 4.56 -4.39 -7.74
N LYS A 56 5.18 -5.59 -7.68
CA LYS A 56 6.63 -5.76 -7.86
C LYS A 56 7.05 -5.67 -9.32
N THR A 57 6.11 -5.76 -10.25
CA THR A 57 6.36 -5.57 -11.68
C THR A 57 6.02 -4.16 -12.10
N GLU A 58 6.75 -3.61 -13.07
CA GLU A 58 6.44 -2.30 -13.61
C GLU A 58 5.00 -2.21 -14.12
N ALA A 59 4.36 -1.07 -13.86
CA ALA A 59 3.01 -0.82 -14.32
C ALA A 59 3.00 -0.74 -15.85
N TYR A 60 1.96 -1.29 -16.45
CA TYR A 60 1.75 -1.24 -17.89
C TYR A 60 1.70 0.21 -18.39
N THR A 61 2.45 0.50 -19.46
CA THR A 61 2.51 1.83 -20.07
C THR A 61 2.05 1.80 -21.52
N LEU A 62 1.58 2.94 -22.02
CA LEU A 62 1.19 3.07 -23.44
C LEU A 62 2.38 2.79 -24.37
N GLU A 63 3.58 3.25 -24.00
CA GLU A 63 4.81 3.02 -24.77
C GLU A 63 5.13 1.52 -24.91
N GLU A 64 4.80 0.72 -23.89
CA GLU A 64 4.92 -0.73 -23.95
C GLU A 64 3.91 -1.33 -24.94
N ALA A 65 2.68 -0.81 -24.97
CA ALA A 65 1.64 -1.19 -25.94
C ALA A 65 2.09 -0.92 -27.38
N GLU A 66 2.60 0.28 -27.64
CA GLU A 66 3.05 0.71 -28.96
C GLU A 66 4.24 -0.12 -29.44
N ARG A 67 5.17 -0.42 -28.54
CA ARG A 67 6.29 -1.33 -28.79
C ARG A 67 5.81 -2.74 -29.16
N ALA A 68 4.81 -3.27 -28.46
CA ALA A 68 4.21 -4.57 -28.79
C ALA A 68 3.51 -4.56 -30.17
N ALA A 69 2.96 -3.41 -30.58
CA ALA A 69 2.39 -3.18 -31.91
C ALA A 69 3.46 -2.93 -33.01
N GLY A 70 4.75 -3.07 -32.70
CA GLY A 70 5.86 -2.90 -33.65
C GLY A 70 6.42 -1.48 -33.74
N LYS A 71 5.94 -0.53 -32.92
CA LYS A 71 6.44 0.85 -32.86
C LYS A 71 7.49 1.02 -31.74
N GLY A 72 8.57 0.24 -31.76
CA GLY A 72 9.66 0.39 -30.80
C GLY A 72 10.58 -0.82 -30.65
N GLN A 73 11.52 -0.74 -29.70
CA GLN A 73 12.46 -1.81 -29.36
C GLN A 73 12.03 -2.55 -28.10
N TYR A 74 12.12 -3.88 -28.08
CA TYR A 74 11.82 -4.70 -26.90
C TYR A 74 12.61 -4.26 -25.65
N ARG A 75 11.92 -4.19 -24.50
CA ARG A 75 12.54 -4.00 -23.18
C ARG A 75 11.89 -4.96 -22.20
N ALA A 76 12.70 -5.59 -21.35
CA ALA A 76 12.20 -6.47 -20.30
C ALA A 76 11.65 -5.64 -19.12
N PRO A 77 10.60 -6.14 -18.43
CA PRO A 77 10.01 -5.45 -17.31
C PRO A 77 10.98 -5.35 -16.14
N ARG A 78 11.07 -4.16 -15.54
CA ARG A 78 11.95 -3.94 -14.38
C ARG A 78 11.26 -4.35 -13.08
N PRO A 79 11.98 -5.02 -12.17
CA PRO A 79 11.47 -5.29 -10.83
C PRO A 79 11.43 -4.00 -10.01
N ILE A 80 10.40 -3.87 -9.17
CA ILE A 80 10.18 -2.78 -8.23
C ILE A 80 10.18 -3.36 -6.82
N ASP A 81 10.97 -2.77 -5.93
CA ASP A 81 11.01 -3.14 -4.52
C ASP A 81 9.82 -2.55 -3.77
N VAL A 82 8.75 -3.33 -3.65
CA VAL A 82 7.62 -3.03 -2.75
C VAL A 82 7.72 -3.81 -1.43
N PRO A 83 7.64 -3.13 -0.27
CA PRO A 83 7.60 -3.79 1.03
C PRO A 83 6.39 -4.74 1.09
N SER A 84 6.57 -5.96 1.58
CA SER A 84 5.46 -6.93 1.55
C SER A 84 4.51 -6.81 2.75
N ASP A 85 4.97 -6.21 3.85
CA ASP A 85 4.23 -6.13 5.11
C ASP A 85 3.88 -4.68 5.44
N GLN A 86 2.61 -4.30 5.26
CA GLN A 86 2.10 -2.99 5.68
C GLN A 86 2.11 -2.82 7.19
N ASN A 87 2.09 -3.94 7.93
CA ASN A 87 2.04 -3.92 9.38
C ASN A 87 3.29 -3.29 10.01
N LYS A 88 4.44 -3.40 9.34
CA LYS A 88 5.69 -2.74 9.79
C LYS A 88 5.63 -1.22 9.69
N LEU A 89 4.78 -0.64 8.84
CA LEU A 89 4.58 0.81 8.82
C LEU A 89 3.65 1.27 9.95
N TYR A 90 2.68 0.44 10.33
CA TYR A 90 1.70 0.76 11.37
C TYR A 90 2.29 0.65 12.79
N GLN A 91 3.18 -0.33 13.02
CA GLN A 91 3.82 -0.54 14.33
C GLN A 91 4.84 0.56 14.71
N MET A 92 5.52 1.18 13.74
CA MET A 92 6.56 2.18 14.02
C MET A 92 6.01 3.48 14.61
N ASP A 93 4.72 3.77 14.39
CA ASP A 93 4.09 4.98 14.88
C ASP A 93 3.51 4.77 16.30
N THR A 94 3.04 3.57 16.66
CA THR A 94 2.55 3.28 18.03
C THR A 94 3.64 3.38 19.08
N ASP A 95 4.85 2.90 18.76
CA ASP A 95 6.01 3.00 19.66
C ASP A 95 6.37 4.47 19.93
N ALA A 96 6.21 5.35 18.93
CA ALA A 96 6.47 6.78 19.07
C ALA A 96 5.40 7.53 19.89
N VAL A 97 4.13 7.06 19.90
CA VAL A 97 3.08 7.65 20.75
C VAL A 97 3.23 7.20 22.20
N GLU A 98 3.69 5.97 22.45
CA GLU A 98 3.94 5.46 23.82
C GLU A 98 5.09 6.21 24.53
N ASP A 99 6.16 6.57 23.83
CA ASP A 99 7.27 7.37 24.38
C ASP A 99 6.85 8.80 24.79
N VAL A 100 5.87 9.39 24.09
CA VAL A 100 5.32 10.72 24.40
C VAL A 100 4.38 10.68 25.60
N ILE A 101 3.68 9.57 25.82
CA ILE A 101 2.72 9.40 26.93
C ILE A 101 3.43 8.95 28.23
N SER A 102 4.65 8.40 28.13
CA SER A 102 5.47 8.00 29.28
C SER A 102 6.42 9.09 29.81
N SER A 103 6.45 10.27 29.17
CA SER A 103 7.29 11.41 29.54
C SER A 103 6.55 12.49 30.35
#